data_AF-A0A2W5DEY1-F1
#
_entry.id   AF-A0A2W5DEY1-F1
#
_cell.length_a   1.000
_cell.length_b   1.000
_cell.length_c   1.000
_cell.angle_alpha   90.00
_cell.angle_beta   90.00
_cell.angle_gamma   90.00
#
_symmetry.space_group_name_H-M   'P 1'
#
loop_
_entity.id
_entity.type
_entity.pdbx_description
1 polymer ?
#
loop_
_entity_poly.entity_id
_entity_poly.type
_entity_poly.pdbx_seq_one_letter_code
_entity_poly.pdbx_strand_id
1 'polypeptide(L)'
;MSKTQPPAGLYEAGLFYAEQQFANRKADLKAMRKSLDLLEEVMPELRARSVAPAVGSIHWRRDSRALSFSTVFVTESVRLLEALLDLGFVETGRHDHGSFVYVELKKGRLKVHTTVYPSKAAA
;
A
#
# COMPACT_ATOMS: atom_id res chain seq x y z
N MET A 1 12.60 13.77 27.02
CA MET A 1 12.47 12.34 26.65
C MET A 1 12.48 11.55 27.95
N SER A 2 11.33 11.02 28.37
CA SER A 2 11.23 10.32 29.65
C SER A 2 12.00 9.00 29.58
N LYS A 3 12.88 8.75 30.56
CA LYS A 3 13.63 7.51 30.71
C LYS A 3 12.64 6.42 31.11
N THR A 4 12.23 5.58 30.16
CA THR A 4 11.34 4.44 30.44
C THR A 4 12.16 3.35 31.12
N GLN A 5 12.19 3.37 32.45
CA GLN A 5 12.66 2.24 33.24
C GLN A 5 11.77 1.02 32.92
N PRO A 6 12.34 -0.18 32.79
CA PRO A 6 11.56 -1.39 32.63
C PRO A 6 10.65 -1.60 33.85
N PRO A 7 9.40 -2.08 33.65
CA PRO A 7 8.43 -2.26 34.72
C PRO A 7 8.93 -3.24 35.79
N ALA A 8 8.73 -2.90 37.06
CA ALA A 8 9.28 -3.61 38.22
C ALA A 8 8.52 -4.91 38.59
N GLY A 9 7.33 -5.13 38.02
CA GLY A 9 6.47 -6.27 38.30
C GLY A 9 5.55 -6.64 37.13
N LEU A 10 4.90 -7.81 37.21
CA LEU A 10 4.06 -8.35 36.14
C LEU A 10 2.83 -7.46 35.85
N TYR A 11 2.28 -6.83 36.89
CA TYR A 11 1.14 -5.93 36.76
C TYR A 11 1.54 -4.66 35.99
N GLU A 12 2.64 -4.03 36.39
CA GLU A 12 3.20 -2.85 35.72
C GLU A 12 3.61 -3.16 34.28
N ALA A 13 4.12 -4.38 34.04
CA ALA A 13 4.43 -4.84 32.70
C ALA A 13 3.16 -4.96 31.84
N GLY A 14 2.08 -5.55 32.38
CA GLY A 14 0.80 -5.64 31.69
C GLY A 14 0.24 -4.28 31.28
N LEU A 15 0.24 -3.30 32.20
CA LEU A 15 -0.18 -1.93 31.93
C LEU A 15 0.70 -1.26 30.86
N PHE A 16 2.02 -1.36 31.00
CA PHE A 16 2.98 -0.79 30.05
C PHE A 16 2.78 -1.33 28.63
N TYR A 17 2.57 -2.64 28.48
CA TYR A 17 2.28 -3.24 27.17
C TYR A 17 0.92 -2.79 26.61
N ALA A 18 -0.11 -2.68 27.45
CA ALA A 18 -1.43 -2.21 27.02
C ALA A 18 -1.37 -0.75 26.52
N GLU A 19 -0.67 0.13 27.23
CA GLU A 19 -0.45 1.52 26.83
C GLU A 19 0.32 1.63 25.52
N GLN A 20 1.39 0.84 25.36
CA GLN A 20 2.12 0.77 24.09
C GLN A 20 1.26 0.26 22.94
N GLN A 21 0.46 -0.79 23.15
CA GLN A 21 -0.46 -1.30 22.13
C GLN A 21 -1.48 -0.24 21.72
N PHE A 22 -2.04 0.50 22.67
CA PHE A 22 -2.96 1.59 22.40
C PHE A 22 -2.29 2.73 21.60
N ALA A 23 -1.10 3.17 22.02
CA ALA A 23 -0.33 4.19 21.32
C ALA A 23 0.02 3.76 19.88
N ASN A 24 0.45 2.51 19.71
CA ASN A 24 0.72 1.93 18.40
C ASN A 24 -0.54 1.88 17.53
N ARG A 25 -1.68 1.45 18.08
CA ARG A 25 -2.95 1.42 17.36
C ARG A 25 -3.38 2.82 16.91
N LYS A 26 -3.21 3.83 17.76
CA LYS A 26 -3.50 5.23 17.41
C LYS A 26 -2.60 5.73 16.28
N ALA A 27 -1.32 5.39 16.31
CA ALA A 27 -0.38 5.73 15.25
C ALA A 27 -0.74 5.03 13.92
N ASP A 28 -1.12 3.76 13.97
CA ASP A 28 -1.56 2.99 12.81
C ASP A 28 -2.81 3.61 12.16
N LEU A 29 -3.83 3.95 12.96
CA LEU A 29 -5.05 4.60 12.46
C LEU A 29 -4.74 5.94 11.79
N LYS A 30 -3.84 6.75 12.36
CA LYS A 30 -3.40 8.01 11.76
C LYS A 30 -2.70 7.79 10.42
N ALA A 31 -1.86 6.75 10.31
CA ALA A 31 -1.15 6.43 9.08
C ALA A 31 -2.08 5.84 8.00
N MET A 32 -3.06 5.03 8.42
CA MET A 32 -4.11 4.50 7.54
C MET A 32 -4.95 5.62 6.93
N ARG A 33 -5.39 6.59 7.74
CA ARG A 33 -6.15 7.76 7.27
C ARG A 33 -5.41 8.49 6.15
N LYS A 34 -4.14 8.83 6.36
CA LYS A 34 -3.32 9.48 5.32
C LYS A 34 -3.21 8.68 4.02
N SER A 35 -3.21 7.35 4.11
CA SER A 35 -3.12 6.49 2.93
C SER A 35 -4.45 6.41 2.18
N LEU A 36 -5.57 6.48 2.92
CA LEU A 36 -6.90 6.59 2.34
C LEU A 36 -7.13 7.96 1.69
N ASP A 37 -6.72 9.05 2.35
CA ASP A 37 -6.78 10.41 1.78
C ASP A 37 -6.01 10.47 0.45
N LEU A 38 -4.82 9.87 0.39
CA LEU A 38 -4.04 9.78 -0.85
C LEU A 38 -4.71 8.89 -1.92
N LEU A 39 -5.39 7.81 -1.51
CA LEU A 39 -6.16 6.98 -2.44
C LEU A 39 -7.35 7.75 -3.02
N GLU A 40 -8.04 8.56 -2.20
CA GLU A 40 -9.12 9.44 -2.64
C GLU A 40 -8.65 10.52 -3.63
N GLU A 41 -7.39 10.97 -3.53
CA GLU A 41 -6.75 11.87 -4.50
C GLU A 41 -6.38 11.16 -5.81
N VAL A 42 -5.77 9.97 -5.72
CA VAL A 42 -5.25 9.22 -6.87
C VAL A 42 -6.36 8.63 -7.75
N MET A 43 -7.46 8.14 -7.16
CA MET A 43 -8.50 7.44 -7.91
C MET A 43 -9.25 8.32 -8.93
N PRO A 44 -9.63 9.58 -8.63
CA PRO A 44 -10.14 10.52 -9.63
C PRO A 44 -9.14 10.80 -10.76
N GLU A 45 -7.86 10.92 -10.43
CA GLU A 45 -6.81 11.18 -11.40
C GLU A 45 -6.57 10.02 -12.37
N LEU A 46 -6.65 8.78 -11.90
CA LEU A 46 -6.65 7.60 -12.76
C LEU A 46 -7.89 7.59 -13.68
N ARG A 47 -9.07 7.90 -13.13
CA ARG A 47 -10.32 7.98 -13.90
C ARG A 47 -10.27 9.06 -14.98
N ALA A 48 -9.67 10.21 -14.70
CA ALA A 48 -9.47 11.28 -15.68
C ALA A 48 -8.59 10.84 -16.87
N ARG A 49 -7.68 9.89 -16.64
CA ARG A 49 -6.86 9.23 -17.69
C ARG A 49 -7.59 8.04 -18.33
N SER A 50 -8.88 7.88 -18.08
CA SER A 50 -9.72 6.73 -18.45
C SER A 50 -9.20 5.38 -17.95
N VAL A 51 -8.41 5.38 -16.88
CA VAL A 51 -7.94 4.16 -16.22
C VAL A 51 -8.79 3.94 -14.97
N ALA A 52 -9.56 2.85 -14.94
CA ALA A 52 -10.35 2.47 -13.77
C ALA A 52 -9.83 1.13 -13.23
N PRO A 53 -8.92 1.14 -12.22
CA PRO A 53 -8.43 -0.11 -11.67
C PRO A 53 -9.56 -0.85 -10.95
N ALA A 54 -9.78 -2.10 -11.32
CA ALA A 54 -10.58 -3.01 -10.50
C ALA A 54 -9.75 -3.39 -9.27
N VAL A 55 -10.12 -2.84 -8.11
CA VAL A 55 -9.45 -3.14 -6.84
C VAL A 55 -9.89 -4.54 -6.40
N GLY A 56 -8.95 -5.48 -6.35
CA GLY A 56 -9.22 -6.84 -5.91
C GLY A 56 -9.22 -6.97 -4.39
N SER A 57 -8.19 -6.42 -3.77
CA SER A 57 -8.04 -6.47 -2.32
C SER A 57 -7.35 -5.23 -1.77
N ILE A 58 -7.72 -4.85 -0.55
CA ILE A 58 -7.11 -3.77 0.22
C ILE A 58 -6.67 -4.34 1.56
N HIS A 59 -5.41 -4.14 1.92
CA HIS A 59 -4.82 -4.66 3.15
C HIS A 59 -3.99 -3.59 3.87
N TRP A 60 -4.10 -3.56 5.19
CA TRP A 60 -3.19 -2.78 6.03
C TRP A 60 -2.00 -3.63 6.46
N ARG A 61 -0.79 -3.18 6.12
CA ARG A 61 0.47 -3.80 6.51
C ARG A 61 1.01 -3.07 7.75
N ARG A 62 0.89 -3.69 8.94
CA ARG A 62 1.27 -3.07 10.23
C ARG A 62 2.78 -2.80 10.34
N ASP A 63 3.59 -3.71 9.83
CA ASP A 63 5.06 -3.64 9.80
C ASP A 63 5.59 -2.40 9.06
N SER A 64 5.02 -2.12 7.89
CA SER A 64 5.39 -0.98 7.04
C SER A 64 4.48 0.23 7.20
N ARG A 65 3.45 0.13 8.05
CA ARG A 65 2.36 1.11 8.22
C ARG A 65 1.86 1.63 6.88
N ALA A 66 1.61 0.71 5.97
CA ALA A 66 1.22 1.02 4.60
C ALA A 66 -0.13 0.40 4.25
N LEU A 67 -0.94 1.15 3.51
CA LEU A 67 -2.11 0.61 2.85
C LEU A 67 -1.64 0.01 1.53
N SER A 68 -1.89 -1.28 1.32
CA SER A 68 -1.55 -1.98 0.08
C SER A 68 -2.85 -2.38 -0.61
N PHE A 69 -2.95 -2.14 -1.91
CA PHE A 69 -4.03 -2.72 -2.69
C PHE A 69 -3.52 -3.41 -3.94
N SER A 70 -4.22 -4.47 -4.33
CA SER A 70 -3.96 -5.21 -5.55
C SER A 70 -4.99 -4.84 -6.61
N THR A 71 -4.54 -4.70 -7.84
CA THR A 71 -5.44 -4.55 -8.99
C THR A 71 -5.65 -5.90 -9.66
N VAL A 72 -6.88 -6.25 -9.97
CA VAL A 72 -7.24 -7.54 -10.55
C VAL A 72 -7.63 -7.37 -12.01
N PHE A 73 -7.14 -8.26 -12.87
CA PHE A 73 -7.54 -8.41 -14.28
C PHE A 73 -7.81 -7.10 -15.02
N VAL A 74 -6.82 -6.21 -15.02
CA VAL A 74 -6.93 -4.93 -15.74
C VAL A 74 -6.60 -5.20 -17.20
N THR A 75 -7.60 -5.13 -18.08
CA THR A 75 -7.44 -5.27 -19.53
C THR A 75 -6.40 -4.28 -20.08
N GLU A 76 -6.27 -3.13 -19.44
CA GLU A 76 -5.30 -2.08 -19.75
C GLU A 76 -4.13 -2.03 -18.74
N SER A 77 -3.61 -3.19 -18.33
CA SER A 77 -2.58 -3.28 -17.28
C SER A 77 -1.31 -2.44 -17.52
N VAL A 78 -0.84 -2.33 -18.77
CA VAL A 78 0.29 -1.46 -19.13
C VAL A 78 -0.05 0.01 -18.90
N ARG A 79 -1.21 0.46 -19.38
CA ARG A 79 -1.70 1.84 -19.23
C ARG A 79 -1.90 2.21 -17.75
N LEU A 80 -2.35 1.26 -16.94
CA LEU A 80 -2.44 1.45 -15.49
C LEU A 80 -1.05 1.67 -14.87
N LEU A 81 -0.06 0.83 -15.22
CA LEU A 81 1.30 0.99 -14.71
C LEU A 81 1.86 2.37 -15.09
N GLU A 82 1.76 2.76 -16.37
CA GLU A 82 2.19 4.07 -16.86
C GLU A 82 1.49 5.22 -16.13
N ALA A 83 0.17 5.16 -15.99
CA ALA A 83 -0.60 6.18 -15.28
C ALA A 83 -0.19 6.29 -13.80
N LEU A 84 0.11 5.18 -13.13
CA LEU A 84 0.62 5.20 -11.75
C LEU A 84 2.01 5.85 -11.68
N LEU A 85 2.92 5.53 -12.61
CA LEU A 85 4.24 6.15 -12.67
C LEU A 85 4.15 7.66 -12.91
N ASP A 86 3.29 8.10 -13.83
CA ASP A 86 3.04 9.53 -14.11
C ASP A 86 2.45 10.28 -12.89
N LEU A 87 1.69 9.57 -12.05
CA LEU A 87 1.18 10.08 -10.78
C LEU A 87 2.24 10.18 -9.68
N GLY A 88 3.50 9.87 -9.99
CA GLY A 88 4.62 9.92 -9.06
C GLY A 88 4.70 8.72 -8.14
N PHE A 89 4.08 7.59 -8.51
CA PHE A 89 4.43 6.32 -7.86
C PHE A 89 5.82 5.88 -8.31
N VAL A 90 6.55 5.25 -7.40
CA VAL A 90 7.90 4.72 -7.64
C VAL A 90 7.84 3.20 -7.58
N GLU A 91 8.41 2.55 -8.59
CA GLU A 91 8.59 1.10 -8.61
C GLU A 91 9.56 0.66 -7.50
N THR A 92 9.16 -0.33 -6.71
CA THR A 92 9.96 -0.89 -5.62
C THR A 92 10.28 -2.37 -5.79
N GLY A 93 9.61 -3.04 -6.72
CA GLY A 93 9.81 -4.45 -6.99
C GLY A 93 9.17 -4.84 -8.31
N ARG A 94 9.80 -5.80 -9.00
CA ARG A 94 9.32 -6.36 -10.26
C ARG A 94 9.66 -7.83 -10.31
N HIS A 95 8.66 -8.65 -10.59
CA HIS A 95 8.75 -10.10 -10.60
C HIS A 95 8.15 -10.64 -11.90
N ASP A 96 8.97 -11.31 -12.70
CA ASP A 96 8.52 -11.93 -13.95
C ASP A 96 8.07 -13.37 -13.69
N HIS A 97 6.85 -13.70 -14.12
CA HIS A 97 6.23 -15.03 -13.99
C HIS A 97 5.99 -15.70 -15.35
N GLY A 98 6.65 -15.22 -16.42
CA GLY A 98 6.60 -15.75 -17.78
C GLY A 98 5.33 -15.37 -18.55
N SER A 99 4.15 -15.51 -17.94
CA SER A 99 2.86 -15.11 -18.55
C SER A 99 2.40 -13.71 -18.15
N PHE A 100 2.98 -13.16 -17.09
CA PHE A 100 2.73 -11.80 -16.61
C PHE A 100 3.93 -11.31 -15.80
N VAL A 101 4.03 -9.98 -15.66
CA VAL A 101 4.96 -9.31 -14.78
C VAL A 101 4.17 -8.68 -13.64
N TYR A 102 4.56 -9.00 -12.41
CA TYR A 102 4.00 -8.39 -11.22
C TYR A 102 4.89 -7.21 -10.79
N VAL A 103 4.31 -6.03 -10.62
CA VAL A 103 5.00 -4.78 -10.30
C VAL A 103 4.48 -4.20 -8.99
N GLU A 104 5.40 -3.92 -8.08
CA GLU A 104 5.12 -3.24 -6.81
C GLU A 104 5.50 -1.77 -6.92
N LEU A 105 4.54 -0.90 -6.60
CA LEU A 105 4.66 0.56 -6.68
C LEU A 105 4.35 1.18 -5.32
N LYS A 106 4.97 2.32 -5.00
CA LYS A 106 4.64 3.10 -3.80
C LYS A 106 4.51 4.60 -4.09
N LYS A 107 3.60 5.26 -3.36
CA LYS A 107 3.55 6.73 -3.20
C LYS A 107 3.27 7.02 -1.73
N GLY A 108 4.24 7.60 -1.03
CA GLY A 108 4.16 7.76 0.43
C GLY A 108 3.96 6.42 1.15
N ARG A 109 2.82 6.25 1.83
CA ARG A 109 2.42 5.01 2.54
C ARG A 109 1.37 4.18 1.79
N LEU A 110 1.05 4.56 0.56
CA LEU A 110 0.20 3.78 -0.32
C LEU A 110 1.09 2.89 -1.19
N LYS A 111 0.80 1.59 -1.18
CA LYS A 111 1.42 0.59 -2.05
C LYS A 111 0.38 0.05 -3.02
N VAL A 112 0.78 -0.11 -4.27
CA VAL A 112 -0.06 -0.66 -5.34
C VAL A 112 0.67 -1.83 -5.95
N HIS A 113 -0.02 -2.95 -6.05
CA HIS A 113 0.49 -4.15 -6.68
C HIS A 113 -0.31 -4.34 -7.96
N THR A 114 0.38 -4.27 -9.10
CA THR A 114 -0.26 -4.39 -10.41
C THR A 114 0.36 -5.52 -11.22
N THR A 115 -0.50 -6.27 -11.91
CA THR A 115 -0.08 -7.33 -12.82
C THR A 115 -0.15 -6.80 -14.24
N VAL A 116 0.99 -6.75 -14.91
CA VAL A 116 1.15 -6.38 -16.30
C VAL A 116 1.23 -7.63 -17.15
N TYR A 117 0.27 -7.79 -18.06
CA TYR A 117 0.37 -8.82 -19.07
C TYR A 117 1.14 -8.23 -20.24
N PRO A 118 2.37 -8.70 -20.55
CA PRO A 118 3.04 -8.29 -21.76
C PRO A 118 2.09 -8.64 -22.92
N SER A 119 1.81 -7.68 -23.80
CA SER A 119 0.99 -7.99 -24.97
C SER A 119 1.68 -9.17 -25.66
N LYS A 120 0.91 -10.20 -26.00
CA LYS A 120 1.38 -11.11 -27.05
C LYS A 120 1.57 -10.21 -28.25
N ALA A 121 2.83 -9.84 -28.55
CA ALA A 121 3.16 -9.34 -29.87
C ALA A 121 2.50 -10.32 -30.84
N ALA A 122 1.62 -9.81 -31.69
CA ALA A 122 0.96 -10.62 -32.70
C ALA A 122 2.05 -11.41 -33.44
N ALA A 123 2.07 -12.72 -33.20
CA ALA A 123 2.90 -13.66 -33.94
C ALA A 123 2.18 -14.01 -35.23
#